data_AF-A0A819TTE1-F1
#
_entry.id   AF-A0A819TTE1-F1
#
_cell.length_a   1.000
_cell.length_b   1.000
_cell.length_c   1.000
_cell.angle_alpha   90.00
_cell.angle_beta   90.00
_cell.angle_gamma   90.00
#
_symmetry.space_group_name_H-M   'P 1'
#
loop_
_entity.id
_entity.type
_entity.pdbx_description
1 polymer ?
#
loop_
_entity_poly.entity_id
_entity_poly.type
_entity_poly.pdbx_seq_one_letter_code
_entity_poly.pdbx_strand_id
1 'polypeptide(L)' 'YERAGIRDQKGEWDPKKRAKEIIAKLDISGDKKLNKEEFVTGCMNDQVICKLLLPRSS' A
#
# COMPACT_ATOMS: atom_id res chain seq x y z
N TYR A 1 -14.50 36.58 -12.60
CA TYR A 1 -14.53 35.17 -13.05
C TYR A 1 -13.47 34.42 -12.27
N GLU A 2 -13.87 33.78 -11.18
CA GLU A 2 -12.98 33.08 -10.25
C GLU A 2 -12.39 31.83 -10.93
N ARG A 3 -11.07 31.71 -10.88
CA ARG A 3 -10.35 30.54 -11.41
C ARG A 3 -10.73 29.34 -10.56
N ALA A 4 -11.38 28.36 -11.20
CA ALA A 4 -11.74 27.07 -10.63
C ALA A 4 -10.55 26.51 -9.83
N GLY A 5 -10.76 26.39 -8.50
CA GLY A 5 -9.80 25.82 -7.57
C GLY A 5 -9.36 24.45 -8.05
N ILE A 6 -8.03 24.27 -8.09
CA ILE A 6 -7.37 23.00 -8.33
C ILE A 6 -8.02 21.95 -7.43
N ARG A 7 -8.55 20.90 -8.06
CA ARG A 7 -9.25 19.81 -7.40
C ARG A 7 -8.29 19.12 -6.42
N ASP A 8 -8.46 19.34 -5.13
CA ASP A 8 -7.91 18.43 -4.12
C ASP A 8 -8.67 17.10 -4.23
N GLN A 9 -8.23 16.20 -5.12
CA GLN A 9 -8.51 14.76 -5.05
C GLN A 9 -7.78 14.16 -3.82
N LYS A 10 -8.03 14.69 -2.62
CA LYS A 10 -7.34 14.32 -1.38
C LYS A 10 -7.88 13.04 -0.72
N GLY A 11 -8.89 12.39 -1.30
CA GLY A 11 -9.57 11.24 -0.69
C GLY A 11 -9.13 9.86 -1.18
N GLU A 12 -8.72 9.74 -2.44
CA GLU A 12 -8.56 8.42 -3.10
C GLU A 12 -7.11 7.91 -3.14
N TRP A 13 -6.12 8.80 -3.02
CA TRP A 13 -4.70 8.48 -3.20
C TRP A 13 -3.85 8.83 -1.97
N ASP A 14 -4.38 8.64 -0.75
CA ASP A 14 -3.58 8.82 0.46
C ASP A 14 -2.55 7.67 0.59
N PRO A 15 -1.23 7.96 0.48
CA PRO A 15 -0.21 6.90 0.51
C PRO A 15 -0.12 6.24 1.89
N LYS A 16 -0.41 6.97 2.97
CA LYS A 16 -0.38 6.43 4.33
C LYS A 16 -1.51 5.43 4.54
N LYS A 17 -2.70 5.72 4.03
CA LYS A 17 -3.85 4.81 4.09
C LYS A 17 -3.56 3.52 3.32
N ARG A 18 -3.04 3.65 2.09
CA ARG A 18 -2.64 2.48 1.29
C ARG A 18 -1.57 1.64 1.98
N ALA A 19 -0.53 2.28 2.52
CA ALA A 19 0.52 1.59 3.27
C ALA A 19 -0.03 0.80 4.46
N LYS A 20 -0.97 1.40 5.23
CA LYS A 20 -1.63 0.71 6.34
C LYS A 20 -2.42 -0.51 5.89
N GLU A 21 -3.19 -0.41 4.80
CA GLU A 21 -3.97 -1.52 4.27
C GLU A 21 -3.08 -2.67 3.77
N ILE A 22 -1.92 -2.35 3.18
CA ILE A 22 -0.95 -3.36 2.73
C ILE A 22 -0.34 -4.08 3.92
N ILE A 23 0.13 -3.34 4.93
CA ILE A 23 0.70 -3.94 6.14
C ILE A 23 -0.34 -4.82 6.83
N ALA A 24 -1.58 -4.35 6.95
CA ALA A 24 -2.67 -5.12 7.54
C ALA A 24 -2.99 -6.42 6.78
N LYS A 25 -2.75 -6.47 5.46
CA LYS A 25 -2.91 -7.68 4.66
C LYS A 25 -1.74 -8.66 4.79
N LEU A 26 -0.54 -8.15 5.03
CA LEU A 26 0.68 -8.96 5.17
C LEU A 26 0.88 -9.49 6.60
N ASP A 27 0.38 -8.76 7.59
CA ASP A 27 0.46 -9.12 9.02
C ASP A 27 -0.52 -10.26 9.34
N ILE A 28 -0.06 -11.50 9.13
CA ILE A 28 -0.86 -12.72 9.34
C ILE A 28 -1.05 -12.98 10.85
N SER A 29 -0.03 -12.68 11.66
CA SER A 29 -0.08 -12.91 13.11
C SER A 29 -0.88 -11.85 13.88
N GLY A 30 -1.06 -10.66 13.31
CA GLY A 30 -1.78 -9.54 13.92
C GLY A 30 -0.95 -8.79 14.97
N ASP A 31 0.37 -8.96 14.98
CA ASP A 31 1.28 -8.35 15.96
C ASP A 31 1.67 -6.91 15.60
N LYS A 32 1.13 -6.40 14.47
CA LYS A 32 1.39 -5.09 13.88
C LYS A 32 2.84 -4.90 13.41
N LYS A 33 3.58 -5.99 13.26
CA LYS A 33 4.91 -6.03 12.67
C LYS A 33 4.87 -6.93 11.45
N LEU A 34 5.96 -6.91 10.69
CA LEU A 34 6.16 -7.81 9.57
C LEU A 34 7.47 -8.53 9.78
N ASN A 35 7.38 -9.82 10.05
CA ASN A 35 8.54 -10.68 10.03
C ASN A 35 8.83 -11.15 8.58
N LYS A 36 10.01 -11.76 8.39
CA LYS A 36 10.47 -12.20 7.07
C LYS A 36 9.50 -13.20 6.41
N GLU A 37 8.95 -14.12 7.18
CA GLU A 37 8.08 -15.18 6.67
C GLU A 37 6.71 -14.63 6.26
N GLU A 38 6.14 -13.73 7.06
CA GLU A 38 4.91 -12.99 6.74
C GLU A 38 5.08 -12.17 5.48
N PHE A 39 6.21 -11.48 5.35
CA PHE A 39 6.51 -10.69 4.16
C PHE A 39 6.59 -11.55 2.90
N VAL A 40 7.35 -12.65 2.94
CA VAL A 40 7.51 -13.55 1.78
C VAL A 40 6.18 -14.22 1.44
N THR A 41 5.50 -14.78 2.43
CA THR A 41 4.22 -15.48 2.24
C THR A 41 3.15 -14.54 1.71
N GLY A 42 3.02 -13.35 2.31
CA GLY A 42 2.05 -12.35 1.88
C GLY A 42 2.35 -11.79 0.49
N CYS A 43 3.62 -11.60 0.13
CA CYS A 43 4.02 -11.22 -1.22
C CYS A 43 3.71 -12.32 -2.26
N MET A 44 3.96 -13.59 -1.93
CA MET A 44 3.67 -14.72 -2.83
C MET A 44 2.17 -14.91 -3.06
N ASN A 45 1.35 -14.65 -2.03
CA ASN A 45 -0.10 -14.81 -2.10
C ASN A 45 -0.83 -13.62 -2.75
N ASP A 46 -0.25 -12.42 -2.71
CA ASP A 46 -0.84 -11.22 -3.33
C ASP A 46 0.13 -10.56 -4.32
N GLN A 47 -0.04 -10.90 -5.60
CA GLN A 47 0.74 -10.33 -6.69
C GLN A 47 0.60 -8.79 -6.81
N VAL A 48 -0.50 -8.21 -6.32
CA VAL A 48 -0.69 -6.76 -6.33
C VAL A 48 0.23 -6.10 -5.32
N ILE A 49 0.38 -6.70 -4.14
CA ILE A 49 1.32 -6.25 -3.11
C ILE A 49 2.76 -6.37 -3.63
N CYS A 50 3.13 -7.51 -4.23
CA CYS A 50 4.42 -7.68 -4.91
C CYS A 50 4.70 -6.54 -5.91
N LYS A 51 3.79 -6.30 -6.85
CA LYS A 51 3.95 -5.26 -7.89
C LYS A 51 4.05 -3.84 -7.33
N LEU A 52 3.47 -3.60 -6.15
CA LEU A 52 3.54 -2.31 -5.49
C LEU A 52 4.87 -2.08 -4.77
N LEU A 53 5.44 -3.15 -4.21
CA LEU A 53 6.71 -3.11 -3.47
C LEU A 53 7.93 -3.16 -4.39
N LEU A 54 7.78 -3.77 -5.57
CA LEU A 54 8.84 -3.78 -6.56
C LEU A 54 9.10 -2.37 -7.10
N PRO A 55 10.38 -1.94 -7.21
CA PRO A 55 10.70 -0.70 -7.88
C PRO A 55 10.20 -0.78 -9.33
N ARG A 56 9.56 0.28 -9.84
CA ARG A 56 9.24 0.38 -11.26
C ARG A 56 10.57 0.28 -12.01
N SER A 57 10.78 -0.83 -12.72
CA SER A 57 11.88 -0.94 -13.66
C SER A 57 11.58 0.04 -14.80
N SER A 58 12.35 1.12 -14.86
CA SER A 58 12.38 2.10 -15.94
C SER A 58 13.08 1.55 -17.16
#